data_AF-A0AA38ITT9-F1
#
_entry.id   AF-A0AA38ITT9-F1
#
_cell.length_a   1.000
_cell.length_b   1.000
_cell.length_c   1.000
_cell.angle_alpha   90.00
_cell.angle_beta   90.00
_cell.angle_gamma   90.00
#
_symmetry.space_group_name_H-M   'P 1'
#
loop_
_entity.id
_entity.type
_entity.pdbx_description
1 polymer ?
#
loop_
_entity_poly.entity_id
_entity_poly.type
_entity_poly.pdbx_seq_one_letter_code
_entity_poly.pdbx_strand_id
1 'polypeptide(L)'
;MTKLTKPQYRLATVASVLGILQGTAWLVMSIICIVVYLESKSGPPDLPQQTTLDIFNRDVFRIFLNGNSGPISSNGFTVFMWVYLITDSIWTVVSILQLRIINKTHSNCLNLFKCWAVITFLIACIDLLLVVLLGVDYHENCSLPYRCTDVYIPVLVIAAKGFFLWIINVIFVYVFYKIIRTIQSGKNLSRSLLSADPQIPRATLQSSTNRSNGANQNNWSNQSAPYNNNDNFWSNNPRPVAYDGRSPPTSPMYYPVQQQQPSYARY
;
A
#
# COMPACT_ATOMS: atom_id res chain seq x y z
N MET A 1 -0.18 -21.82 5.22
CA MET A 1 -0.14 -20.41 4.77
C MET A 1 -0.65 -20.34 3.34
N THR A 2 -1.69 -19.55 3.06
CA THR A 2 -2.19 -19.36 1.70
C THR A 2 -1.24 -18.44 0.94
N LYS A 3 -0.47 -19.00 0.00
CA LYS A 3 0.38 -18.21 -0.91
C LYS A 3 -0.52 -17.43 -1.87
N LEU A 4 -0.21 -16.16 -2.13
CA LEU A 4 -0.90 -15.38 -3.15
C LEU A 4 -0.72 -16.06 -4.51
N THR A 5 -1.76 -16.03 -5.33
CA THR A 5 -1.65 -16.50 -6.71
C THR A 5 -0.77 -15.54 -7.52
N LYS A 6 -0.09 -16.03 -8.57
CA LYS A 6 0.71 -15.20 -9.50
C LYS A 6 -0.03 -13.94 -9.98
N PRO A 7 -1.33 -13.98 -10.38
CA PRO A 7 -2.05 -12.77 -10.77
C PRO A 7 -2.29 -11.79 -9.61
N GLN A 8 -2.56 -12.29 -8.39
CA GLN A 8 -2.70 -11.43 -7.20
C GLN A 8 -1.39 -10.71 -6.87
N TYR A 9 -0.25 -11.39 -7.04
CA TYR A 9 1.05 -10.78 -6.87
C TYR A 9 1.28 -9.63 -7.85
N ARG A 10 1.02 -9.86 -9.16
CA ARG A 10 1.16 -8.82 -10.20
C ARG A 10 0.24 -7.63 -9.93
N LEU A 11 -1.02 -7.90 -9.58
CA LEU A 11 -1.97 -6.85 -9.23
C LEU A 11 -1.50 -6.01 -8.04
N ALA A 12 -1.00 -6.68 -7.00
CA ALA A 12 -0.47 -6.04 -5.80
C ALA A 12 0.75 -5.17 -6.09
N THR A 13 1.67 -5.64 -6.94
CA THR A 13 2.82 -4.86 -7.40
C THR A 13 2.38 -3.63 -8.20
N VAL A 14 1.46 -3.79 -9.15
CA VAL A 14 0.95 -2.67 -9.96
C VAL A 14 0.27 -1.63 -9.07
N ALA A 15 -0.59 -2.06 -8.13
CA ALA A 15 -1.24 -1.17 -7.20
C ALA A 15 -0.23 -0.41 -6.31
N SER A 16 0.83 -1.07 -5.83
CA SER A 16 1.88 -0.40 -5.06
C SER A 16 2.66 0.62 -5.88
N VAL A 17 3.04 0.29 -7.12
CA VAL A 17 3.76 1.21 -8.00
C VAL A 17 2.89 2.42 -8.34
N LEU A 18 1.62 2.19 -8.69
CA LEU A 18 0.66 3.27 -8.94
C LEU A 18 0.45 4.13 -7.70
N GLY A 19 0.31 3.53 -6.52
CA GLY A 19 0.19 4.28 -5.26
C GLY A 19 1.42 5.14 -4.96
N ILE A 20 2.63 4.66 -5.25
CA ILE A 20 3.86 5.46 -5.10
C ILE A 20 3.86 6.62 -6.10
N LEU A 21 3.58 6.38 -7.38
CA LEU A 21 3.59 7.41 -8.41
C LEU A 21 2.52 8.48 -8.16
N GLN A 22 1.30 8.06 -7.79
CA GLN A 22 0.20 8.97 -7.50
C GLN A 22 0.46 9.74 -6.20
N GLY A 23 0.80 9.05 -5.12
CA GLY A 23 1.06 9.69 -3.83
C GLY A 23 2.23 10.68 -3.90
N THR A 24 3.30 10.37 -4.63
CA THR A 24 4.42 11.31 -4.82
C THR A 24 4.04 12.52 -5.67
N ALA A 25 3.25 12.33 -6.74
CA ALA A 25 2.78 13.44 -7.56
C ALA A 25 1.92 14.42 -6.76
N TRP A 26 0.96 13.90 -5.98
CA TRP A 26 0.10 14.73 -5.14
C TRP A 26 0.85 15.41 -4.00
N LEU A 27 1.79 14.70 -3.37
CA LEU A 27 2.68 15.27 -2.36
C LEU A 27 3.45 16.49 -2.90
N VAL A 28 4.04 16.38 -4.10
CA VAL A 28 4.76 17.49 -4.74
C VAL A 28 3.82 18.65 -5.04
N MET A 29 2.62 18.37 -5.56
CA MET A 29 1.61 19.40 -5.82
C MET A 29 1.19 20.12 -4.54
N SER A 30 0.94 19.41 -3.44
CA SER A 30 0.60 20.01 -2.14
C SER A 30 1.73 20.88 -1.60
N ILE A 31 3.00 20.45 -1.72
CA ILE A 31 4.15 21.27 -1.33
C ILE A 31 4.20 22.56 -2.16
N ILE A 32 4.06 22.48 -3.48
CA ILE A 32 4.06 23.66 -4.35
C ILE A 32 2.94 24.63 -3.93
N CYS A 33 1.72 24.14 -3.71
CA CYS A 33 0.60 24.97 -3.27
C CYS A 33 0.86 25.65 -1.92
N ILE A 34 1.46 24.94 -0.96
CA ILE A 34 1.81 25.49 0.36
C ILE A 34 2.89 26.56 0.23
N VAL A 35 3.95 26.31 -0.56
CA VAL A 35 5.02 27.29 -0.78
C VAL A 35 4.47 28.56 -1.42
N VAL A 36 3.68 28.43 -2.49
CA VAL A 36 3.03 29.57 -3.16
C VAL A 36 2.14 30.34 -2.19
N TYR A 37 1.38 29.65 -1.33
CA TYR A 37 0.58 30.30 -0.30
C TYR A 37 1.43 31.07 0.74
N LEU A 38 2.54 30.51 1.20
CA LEU A 38 3.41 31.16 2.18
C LEU A 38 4.14 32.37 1.58
N GLU A 39 4.65 32.26 0.36
CA GLU A 39 5.29 33.38 -0.35
C GLU A 39 4.30 34.53 -0.53
N SER A 40 3.08 34.21 -0.91
CA SER A 40 2.05 35.23 -1.16
C SER A 40 1.63 36.06 0.06
N LYS A 41 1.73 35.49 1.27
CA LYS A 41 1.50 36.23 2.52
C LYS A 41 2.59 37.26 2.82
N SER A 42 3.76 37.09 2.22
CA SER A 42 4.93 37.95 2.46
C SER A 42 4.87 39.26 1.66
N GLY A 43 3.77 39.51 0.93
CA GLY A 43 3.55 40.67 0.07
C GLY A 43 3.98 40.39 -1.37
N PRO A 44 3.36 41.03 -2.38
CA PRO A 44 3.77 40.84 -3.76
C PRO A 44 5.23 41.30 -3.92
N PRO A 45 6.13 40.50 -4.51
CA PRO A 45 7.36 41.06 -5.00
C PRO A 45 7.00 42.04 -6.12
N ASP A 46 7.57 43.24 -6.10
CA ASP A 46 7.47 44.28 -7.13
C ASP A 46 8.17 43.86 -8.44
N LEU A 47 7.90 42.64 -8.92
CA LEU A 47 8.51 42.08 -10.12
C LEU A 47 7.65 42.42 -11.34
N PRO A 48 8.26 42.97 -12.42
CA PRO A 48 7.55 43.24 -13.67
C PRO A 48 6.97 41.94 -14.24
N GLN A 49 5.68 41.96 -14.59
CA GLN A 49 5.00 40.84 -15.26
C GLN A 49 5.66 40.58 -16.61
N GLN A 50 6.45 39.52 -16.73
CA GLN A 50 7.12 39.17 -17.98
C GLN A 50 6.67 37.81 -18.56
N THR A 51 6.07 36.93 -17.75
CA THR A 51 5.73 35.58 -18.22
C THR A 51 4.26 35.18 -18.01
N THR A 52 3.70 34.44 -18.97
CA THR A 52 2.33 33.87 -18.92
C THR A 52 2.12 33.00 -17.67
N LEU A 53 3.20 32.39 -17.18
CA LEU A 53 3.23 31.58 -15.95
C LEU A 53 3.03 32.44 -14.68
N ASP A 54 3.49 33.69 -14.67
CA ASP A 54 3.29 34.62 -13.55
C ASP A 54 1.83 35.10 -13.49
N ILE A 55 1.21 35.29 -14.66
CA ILE A 55 -0.21 35.65 -14.77
C ILE A 55 -1.07 34.49 -14.25
N PHE A 56 -0.78 33.26 -14.68
CA PHE A 56 -1.44 32.05 -14.17
C PHE A 56 -1.27 31.91 -12.66
N ASN A 57 -0.05 31.99 -12.14
CA ASN A 57 0.22 31.88 -10.70
C ASN A 57 -0.48 32.97 -9.89
N ARG A 58 -0.47 34.22 -10.38
CA ARG A 58 -1.16 35.34 -9.73
C ARG A 58 -2.67 35.15 -9.71
N ASP A 59 -3.26 34.64 -10.79
CA ASP A 59 -4.71 34.52 -10.89
C ASP A 59 -5.21 33.27 -10.14
N VAL A 60 -4.47 32.14 -10.14
CA VAL A 60 -4.67 31.01 -9.21
C VAL A 60 -4.59 31.50 -7.77
N PHE A 61 -3.57 32.30 -7.45
CA PHE A 61 -3.38 32.86 -6.13
C PHE A 61 -4.55 33.77 -5.72
N ARG A 62 -4.94 34.72 -6.58
CA ARG A 62 -5.98 35.70 -6.27
C ARG A 62 -7.35 35.05 -6.06
N ILE A 63 -7.63 33.98 -6.80
CA ILE A 63 -8.91 33.29 -6.80
C ILE A 63 -8.99 32.26 -5.66
N PHE A 64 -8.00 31.38 -5.53
CA PHE A 64 -8.05 30.25 -4.59
C PHE A 64 -7.33 30.51 -3.25
N LEU A 65 -6.33 31.40 -3.23
CA LEU A 65 -5.46 31.62 -2.07
C LEU A 65 -5.59 33.00 -1.43
N ASN A 66 -6.31 33.95 -2.03
CA ASN A 66 -6.57 35.28 -1.48
C ASN A 66 -8.05 35.71 -1.57
N GLY A 67 -8.90 34.90 -2.22
CA GLY A 67 -10.33 35.15 -2.33
C GLY A 67 -11.05 34.87 -1.01
N ASN A 68 -11.85 35.82 -0.54
CA ASN A 68 -12.83 35.61 0.54
C ASN A 68 -14.24 35.29 0.00
N SER A 69 -14.39 35.25 -1.32
CA SER A 69 -15.67 35.08 -2.00
C SER A 69 -15.71 33.72 -2.70
N GLY A 70 -16.17 32.71 -1.98
CA GLY A 70 -16.39 31.35 -2.47
C GLY A 70 -16.53 30.35 -1.30
N PRO A 71 -17.19 29.20 -1.50
CA PRO A 71 -17.27 28.13 -0.50
C PRO A 71 -15.90 27.63 -0.01
N ILE A 72 -14.85 27.65 -0.84
CA ILE A 72 -13.47 27.45 -0.38
C ILE A 72 -12.83 28.80 -0.07
N SER A 73 -12.74 29.13 1.21
CA SER A 73 -11.85 30.22 1.66
C SER A 73 -10.38 29.85 1.45
N SER A 74 -9.53 30.86 1.24
CA SER A 74 -8.06 30.73 1.21
C SER A 74 -7.48 29.89 2.37
N ASN A 75 -7.98 30.11 3.59
CA ASN A 75 -7.58 29.33 4.76
C ASN A 75 -8.07 27.88 4.65
N GLY A 76 -9.30 27.67 4.16
CA GLY A 76 -9.85 26.34 3.90
C GLY A 76 -9.01 25.56 2.89
N PHE A 77 -8.65 26.18 1.76
CA PHE A 77 -7.78 25.56 0.75
C PHE A 77 -6.42 25.16 1.33
N THR A 78 -5.82 26.04 2.14
CA THR A 78 -4.53 25.75 2.80
C THR A 78 -4.64 24.56 3.75
N VAL A 79 -5.71 24.50 4.55
CA VAL A 79 -5.98 23.35 5.43
C VAL A 79 -6.12 22.06 4.61
N PHE A 80 -6.85 22.11 3.50
CA PHE A 80 -6.94 20.97 2.58
C PHE A 80 -5.56 20.53 2.07
N MET A 81 -4.71 21.46 1.62
CA MET A 81 -3.36 21.13 1.13
C MET A 81 -2.48 20.47 2.20
N TRP A 82 -2.59 20.89 3.46
CA TRP A 82 -1.90 20.22 4.58
C TRP A 82 -2.44 18.81 4.84
N VAL A 83 -3.76 18.62 4.78
CA VAL A 83 -4.38 17.30 4.92
C VAL A 83 -3.90 16.37 3.80
N TYR A 84 -3.85 16.86 2.56
CA TYR A 84 -3.29 16.12 1.42
C TYR A 84 -1.83 15.76 1.65
N LEU A 85 -0.99 16.72 2.03
CA LEU A 85 0.43 16.48 2.30
C LEU A 85 0.64 15.33 3.29
N ILE A 86 -0.10 15.32 4.40
CA ILE A 86 0.00 14.28 5.43
C ILE A 86 -0.52 12.94 4.90
N THR A 87 -1.69 12.95 4.27
CA THR A 87 -2.37 11.73 3.84
C THR A 87 -1.62 11.05 2.68
N ASP A 88 -1.13 11.82 1.71
CA ASP A 88 -0.32 11.33 0.58
C ASP A 88 1.06 10.84 1.02
N SER A 89 1.64 11.47 2.05
CA SER A 89 2.88 10.98 2.67
C SER A 89 2.67 9.60 3.29
N ILE A 90 1.62 9.44 4.10
CA ILE A 90 1.26 8.15 4.71
C ILE A 90 0.99 7.11 3.62
N TRP A 91 0.21 7.46 2.60
CA TRP A 91 -0.14 6.55 1.51
C TRP A 91 1.07 6.11 0.68
N THR A 92 1.98 7.04 0.38
CA THR A 92 3.25 6.74 -0.29
C THR A 92 4.09 5.79 0.54
N VAL A 93 4.27 6.06 1.84
CA VAL A 93 5.03 5.19 2.76
C VAL A 93 4.41 3.79 2.82
N VAL A 94 3.09 3.69 2.98
CA VAL A 94 2.39 2.40 3.01
C VAL A 94 2.55 1.66 1.68
N SER A 95 2.51 2.35 0.54
CA SER A 95 2.74 1.76 -0.79
C SER A 95 4.17 1.23 -0.97
N ILE A 96 5.18 1.94 -0.45
CA ILE A 96 6.59 1.46 -0.41
C ILE A 96 6.72 0.23 0.48
N LEU A 97 6.12 0.26 1.67
CA LEU A 97 6.13 -0.88 2.60
C LEU A 97 5.44 -2.10 1.99
N GLN A 98 4.33 -1.88 1.28
CA GLN A 98 3.63 -2.93 0.54
C GLN A 98 4.55 -3.60 -0.48
N LEU A 99 5.22 -2.81 -1.30
CA LEU A 99 6.13 -3.31 -2.32
C LEU A 99 7.29 -4.13 -1.71
N ARG A 100 7.84 -3.66 -0.58
CA ARG A 100 8.91 -4.38 0.14
C ARG A 100 8.42 -5.71 0.72
N ILE A 101 7.23 -5.74 1.32
CA ILE A 101 6.67 -6.95 1.93
C ILE A 101 6.30 -7.99 0.87
N ILE A 102 5.74 -7.54 -0.26
CA ILE A 102 5.44 -8.40 -1.41
C ILE A 102 6.71 -9.14 -1.86
N ASN A 103 7.84 -8.45 -1.95
CA ASN A 103 9.12 -9.07 -2.33
C ASN A 103 9.69 -10.01 -1.26
N LYS A 104 9.43 -9.76 0.03
CA LYS A 104 9.99 -10.57 1.14
C LYS A 104 9.11 -11.74 1.60
N THR A 105 8.00 -12.04 0.91
CA THR A 105 7.14 -13.22 1.15
C THR A 105 6.70 -13.41 2.62
N HIS A 106 6.34 -12.33 3.32
CA HIS A 106 5.93 -12.40 4.72
C HIS A 106 4.42 -12.63 4.94
N SER A 107 4.10 -13.28 6.06
CA SER A 107 2.74 -13.63 6.51
C SER A 107 1.82 -12.44 6.81
N ASN A 108 2.37 -11.23 6.98
CA ASN A 108 1.62 -10.03 7.40
C ASN A 108 1.03 -9.23 6.23
N CYS A 109 1.10 -9.77 5.00
CA CYS A 109 0.65 -9.10 3.77
C CYS A 109 -0.83 -8.68 3.83
N LEU A 110 -1.70 -9.47 4.47
CA LEU A 110 -3.15 -9.19 4.56
C LEU A 110 -3.48 -7.93 5.36
N ASN A 111 -2.81 -7.69 6.49
CA ASN A 111 -3.10 -6.51 7.32
C ASN A 111 -2.66 -5.24 6.59
N LEU A 112 -1.58 -5.33 5.83
CA LEU A 112 -1.08 -4.20 5.07
C LEU A 112 -1.97 -3.89 3.85
N PHE A 113 -2.49 -4.90 3.15
CA PHE A 113 -3.51 -4.66 2.11
C PHE A 113 -4.78 -4.02 2.65
N LYS A 114 -5.22 -4.40 3.86
CA LYS A 114 -6.36 -3.76 4.53
C LYS A 114 -6.07 -2.29 4.83
N CYS A 115 -4.91 -2.01 5.43
CA CYS A 115 -4.49 -0.65 5.74
C CYS A 115 -4.39 0.22 4.48
N TRP A 116 -3.75 -0.30 3.42
CA TRP A 116 -3.65 0.38 2.13
C TRP A 116 -5.04 0.67 1.54
N ALA A 117 -5.94 -0.32 1.52
CA ALA A 117 -7.29 -0.14 0.97
C ALA A 117 -8.10 0.91 1.74
N VAL A 118 -7.97 0.96 3.07
CA VAL A 118 -8.64 1.97 3.91
C VAL A 118 -8.10 3.36 3.63
N ILE A 119 -6.78 3.52 3.54
CA ILE A 119 -6.15 4.82 3.24
C ILE A 119 -6.56 5.29 1.84
N THR A 120 -6.46 4.41 0.83
CA THR A 120 -6.87 4.72 -0.54
C THR A 120 -8.35 5.12 -0.61
N PHE A 121 -9.23 4.48 0.16
CA PHE A 121 -10.64 4.85 0.24
C PHE A 121 -10.84 6.23 0.90
N LEU A 122 -10.12 6.55 1.97
CA LEU A 122 -10.19 7.86 2.61
C LEU A 122 -9.72 8.97 1.67
N ILE A 123 -8.59 8.79 0.99
CA ILE A 123 -8.10 9.74 -0.04
C ILE A 123 -9.15 9.91 -1.13
N ALA A 124 -9.73 8.81 -1.59
CA ALA A 124 -10.77 8.84 -2.61
C ALA A 124 -12.01 9.66 -2.18
N CYS A 125 -12.39 9.64 -0.90
CA CYS A 125 -13.46 10.49 -0.37
C CYS A 125 -13.06 11.97 -0.34
N ILE A 126 -11.81 12.28 0.04
CA ILE A 126 -11.29 13.65 0.06
C ILE A 126 -11.23 14.22 -1.37
N ASP A 127 -10.78 13.43 -2.34
CA ASP A 127 -10.73 13.81 -3.76
C ASP A 127 -12.13 14.13 -4.31
N LEU A 128 -13.12 13.28 -4.00
CA LEU A 128 -14.51 13.54 -4.40
C LEU A 128 -15.01 14.86 -3.81
N LEU A 129 -14.73 15.10 -2.52
CA LEU A 129 -15.12 16.34 -1.85
C LEU A 129 -14.47 17.55 -2.50
N LEU A 130 -13.16 17.49 -2.79
CA LEU A 130 -12.42 18.57 -3.42
C LEU A 130 -12.94 18.86 -4.84
N VAL A 131 -13.22 17.83 -5.65
CA VAL A 131 -13.79 17.98 -6.99
C VAL A 131 -15.17 18.64 -6.93
N VAL A 132 -16.03 18.24 -5.99
CA VAL A 132 -17.36 18.84 -5.82
C VAL A 132 -17.23 20.30 -5.41
N LEU A 133 -16.37 20.62 -4.44
CA LEU A 133 -16.17 22.00 -4.00
C LEU A 133 -15.60 22.88 -5.12
N LEU A 134 -14.60 22.40 -5.87
CA LEU A 134 -14.07 23.10 -7.04
C LEU A 134 -15.12 23.29 -8.14
N GLY A 135 -16.03 22.33 -8.31
CA GLY A 135 -17.15 22.43 -9.26
C GLY A 135 -18.15 23.52 -8.87
N VAL A 136 -18.45 23.66 -7.57
CA VAL A 136 -19.29 24.74 -7.04
C VAL A 136 -18.60 26.09 -7.21
N ASP A 137 -17.33 26.20 -6.82
CA ASP A 137 -16.55 27.44 -6.99
C ASP A 137 -16.46 27.86 -8.47
N TYR A 138 -16.32 26.88 -9.38
CA TYR A 138 -16.34 27.14 -10.81
C TYR A 138 -17.69 27.71 -11.26
N HIS A 139 -18.80 27.13 -10.82
CA HIS A 139 -20.13 27.60 -11.21
C HIS A 139 -20.41 29.02 -10.71
N GLU A 140 -20.04 29.34 -9.47
CA GLU A 140 -20.32 30.64 -8.85
C GLU A 140 -19.42 31.77 -9.35
N ASN A 141 -18.13 31.49 -9.62
CA ASN A 141 -17.15 32.52 -9.96
C ASN A 141 -16.91 32.67 -11.47
N CYS A 142 -17.47 31.79 -12.30
CA CYS A 142 -17.28 31.80 -13.75
C CYS A 142 -18.26 32.73 -14.50
N SER A 143 -18.31 34.00 -14.09
CA SER A 143 -19.06 35.04 -14.83
C SER A 143 -18.21 35.73 -15.91
N LEU A 144 -16.88 35.62 -15.84
CA LEU A 144 -15.93 36.25 -16.77
C LEU A 144 -15.13 35.19 -17.55
N PRO A 145 -15.27 35.11 -18.89
CA PRO A 145 -14.77 33.99 -19.68
C PRO A 145 -13.25 33.79 -19.60
N TYR A 146 -12.47 34.88 -19.54
CA TYR A 146 -11.00 34.80 -19.51
C TYR A 146 -10.45 34.20 -18.20
N ARG A 147 -11.06 34.49 -17.03
CA ARG A 147 -10.64 33.90 -15.75
C ARG A 147 -11.01 32.42 -15.64
N CYS A 148 -12.11 32.02 -16.28
CA CYS A 148 -12.54 30.63 -16.28
C CYS A 148 -11.59 29.74 -17.08
N THR A 149 -11.24 30.18 -18.29
CA THR A 149 -10.46 29.35 -19.23
C THR A 149 -9.02 29.18 -18.78
N ASP A 150 -8.40 30.21 -18.22
CA ASP A 150 -6.98 30.19 -17.91
C ASP A 150 -6.66 29.64 -16.52
N VAL A 151 -7.60 29.71 -15.56
CA VAL A 151 -7.33 29.36 -14.16
C VAL A 151 -8.14 28.16 -13.71
N TYR A 152 -9.46 28.20 -13.90
CA TYR A 152 -10.33 27.14 -13.42
C TYR A 152 -10.22 25.88 -14.27
N ILE A 153 -10.15 25.98 -15.61
CA ILE A 153 -10.06 24.79 -16.48
C ILE A 153 -8.80 23.96 -16.18
N PRO A 154 -7.58 24.52 -16.06
CA PRO A 154 -6.41 23.74 -15.68
C PRO A 154 -6.54 23.05 -14.32
N VAL A 155 -7.05 23.77 -13.31
CA VAL A 155 -7.28 23.22 -11.96
C VAL A 155 -8.33 22.10 -12.00
N LEU A 156 -9.42 22.30 -12.75
CA LEU A 156 -10.44 21.27 -13.01
C LEU A 156 -9.89 20.08 -13.79
N VAL A 157 -9.00 20.29 -14.75
CA VAL A 157 -8.38 19.20 -15.53
C VAL A 157 -7.41 18.41 -14.66
N ILE A 158 -6.66 19.07 -13.77
CA ILE A 158 -5.80 18.39 -12.78
C ILE A 158 -6.68 17.60 -11.80
N ALA A 159 -7.75 18.20 -11.29
CA ALA A 159 -8.71 17.52 -10.42
C ALA A 159 -9.45 16.37 -11.13
N ALA A 160 -9.81 16.54 -12.41
CA ALA A 160 -10.47 15.53 -13.24
C ALA A 160 -9.51 14.39 -13.63
N LYS A 161 -8.21 14.67 -13.83
CA LYS A 161 -7.18 13.61 -13.90
C LYS A 161 -7.15 12.82 -12.59
N GLY A 162 -7.28 13.51 -11.45
CA GLY A 162 -7.53 12.89 -10.14
C GLY A 162 -8.78 12.00 -10.14
N PHE A 163 -9.87 12.42 -10.78
CA PHE A 163 -11.11 11.63 -10.89
C PHE A 163 -10.95 10.31 -11.66
N PHE A 164 -10.17 10.29 -12.76
CA PHE A 164 -9.86 9.03 -13.44
C PHE A 164 -9.03 8.09 -12.55
N LEU A 165 -8.06 8.64 -11.82
CA LEU A 165 -7.25 7.88 -10.86
C LEU A 165 -8.09 7.40 -9.67
N TRP A 166 -9.09 8.17 -9.26
CA TRP A 166 -10.08 7.82 -8.25
C TRP A 166 -10.89 6.58 -8.66
N ILE A 167 -11.42 6.53 -9.88
CA ILE A 167 -12.15 5.34 -10.38
C ILE A 167 -11.25 4.10 -10.30
N ILE A 168 -10.00 4.22 -10.74
CA ILE A 168 -9.01 3.14 -10.71
C ILE A 168 -8.76 2.69 -9.25
N ASN A 169 -8.61 3.64 -8.33
CA ASN A 169 -8.40 3.37 -6.92
C ASN A 169 -9.59 2.66 -6.26
N VAL A 170 -10.83 3.07 -6.58
CA VAL A 170 -12.06 2.39 -6.13
C VAL A 170 -12.13 0.96 -6.65
N ILE A 171 -11.79 0.74 -7.93
CA ILE A 171 -11.72 -0.61 -8.52
C ILE A 171 -10.70 -1.46 -7.78
N PHE A 172 -9.50 -0.93 -7.50
CA PHE A 172 -8.49 -1.66 -6.73
C PHE A 172 -8.96 -2.00 -5.32
N VAL A 173 -9.56 -1.05 -4.60
CA VAL A 173 -10.13 -1.30 -3.26
C VAL A 173 -11.17 -2.42 -3.31
N TYR A 174 -12.08 -2.39 -4.29
CA TYR A 174 -13.09 -3.44 -4.48
C TYR A 174 -12.46 -4.81 -4.74
N VAL A 175 -11.46 -4.89 -5.63
CA VAL A 175 -10.76 -6.13 -5.96
C VAL A 175 -9.99 -6.67 -4.75
N PHE A 176 -9.26 -5.82 -4.03
CA PHE A 176 -8.54 -6.22 -2.81
C PHE A 176 -9.50 -6.69 -1.73
N TYR A 177 -10.63 -6.00 -1.53
CA TYR A 177 -11.65 -6.42 -0.59
C TYR A 177 -12.17 -7.82 -0.91
N LYS A 178 -12.45 -8.11 -2.19
CA LYS A 178 -12.86 -9.45 -2.65
C LYS A 178 -11.78 -10.50 -2.34
N ILE A 179 -10.52 -10.22 -2.66
CA ILE A 179 -9.38 -11.12 -2.38
C ILE A 179 -9.26 -11.40 -0.87
N ILE A 180 -9.31 -10.35 -0.04
CA ILE A 180 -9.22 -10.45 1.42
C ILE A 180 -10.35 -11.32 1.97
N ARG A 181 -11.59 -11.10 1.49
CA ARG A 181 -12.77 -11.88 1.90
C ARG A 181 -12.62 -13.35 1.55
N THR A 182 -12.18 -13.67 0.33
CA THR A 182 -11.93 -15.07 -0.09
C THR A 182 -10.88 -15.75 0.80
N ILE A 183 -9.79 -15.06 1.12
CA ILE A 183 -8.73 -15.60 1.98
C ILE A 183 -9.22 -15.78 3.43
N GLN A 184 -10.04 -14.86 3.95
CA GLN A 184 -10.62 -14.98 5.30
C GLN A 184 -11.62 -16.13 5.40
N SER A 185 -12.53 -16.29 4.43
CA SER A 185 -13.47 -17.41 4.41
C SER A 185 -12.76 -18.76 4.39
N GLY A 186 -11.67 -18.89 3.62
CA GLY A 186 -10.84 -20.10 3.61
C GLY A 186 -10.19 -20.39 4.97
N LYS A 187 -9.69 -19.37 5.67
CA LYS A 187 -9.11 -19.54 7.02
C LYS A 187 -10.13 -19.97 8.06
N ASN A 188 -11.34 -19.40 8.00
CA ASN A 188 -12.42 -19.75 8.93
C ASN A 188 -12.90 -21.19 8.70
N LEU A 189 -13.00 -21.62 7.44
CA LEU A 189 -13.36 -23.00 7.10
C LEU A 189 -12.29 -24.01 7.57
N SER A 190 -11.00 -23.71 7.36
CA SER A 190 -9.93 -24.57 7.87
C SER A 190 -9.93 -24.64 9.40
N ARG A 191 -10.17 -23.51 10.09
CA ARG A 191 -10.33 -23.52 11.55
C ARG A 191 -11.53 -24.35 11.98
N SER A 192 -12.69 -24.20 11.36
CA SER A 192 -13.87 -24.99 11.73
C SER A 192 -13.67 -26.48 11.47
N LEU A 193 -12.95 -26.86 10.40
CA LEU A 193 -12.61 -28.27 10.14
C LEU A 193 -11.60 -28.83 11.15
N LEU A 194 -10.59 -28.04 11.56
CA LEU A 194 -9.65 -28.42 12.61
C LEU A 194 -10.31 -28.49 14.00
N SER A 195 -11.32 -27.65 14.25
CA SER A 195 -12.11 -27.68 15.49
C SER A 195 -13.17 -28.77 15.51
N ALA A 196 -13.60 -29.24 14.34
CA ALA A 196 -14.60 -30.29 14.18
C ALA A 196 -14.00 -31.69 14.09
N ASP A 197 -12.68 -31.83 14.24
CA ASP A 197 -12.03 -33.14 14.36
C ASP A 197 -12.53 -33.80 15.67
N PRO A 198 -13.36 -34.85 15.59
CA PRO A 198 -13.90 -35.50 16.77
C PRO A 198 -12.74 -36.13 17.51
N GLN A 199 -12.42 -35.58 18.70
CA GLN A 199 -11.44 -36.07 19.67
C GLN A 199 -10.75 -37.37 19.22
N ILE A 200 -9.66 -37.28 18.46
CA ILE A 200 -8.78 -38.42 18.29
C ILE A 200 -8.40 -38.81 19.72
N PRO A 201 -8.83 -39.97 20.24
CA PRO A 201 -8.51 -40.36 21.60
C PRO A 201 -7.00 -40.43 21.66
N ARG A 202 -6.38 -39.43 22.30
CA ARG A 202 -4.96 -39.49 22.61
C ARG A 202 -4.79 -40.77 23.40
N ALA A 203 -4.02 -41.72 22.87
CA ALA A 203 -3.60 -42.87 23.62
C ALA A 203 -2.90 -42.34 24.87
N THR A 204 -3.62 -42.33 25.98
CA THR A 204 -3.03 -42.11 27.29
C THR A 204 -2.13 -43.30 27.48
N LEU A 205 -0.82 -43.11 27.28
CA LEU A 205 0.18 -44.07 27.73
C LEU A 205 -0.14 -44.28 29.21
N GLN A 206 -0.74 -45.44 29.54
CA GLN A 206 -0.83 -45.90 30.92
C GLN A 206 0.60 -45.88 31.43
N SER A 207 0.92 -44.89 32.28
CA SER A 207 2.16 -44.94 33.03
C SER A 207 2.07 -46.22 33.84
N SER A 208 2.83 -47.23 33.43
CA SER A 208 3.10 -48.39 34.26
C SER A 208 3.65 -47.85 35.58
N THR A 209 2.81 -47.86 36.61
CA THR A 209 3.22 -47.57 37.98
C THR A 209 4.15 -48.70 38.38
N ASN A 210 5.43 -48.52 38.07
CA ASN A 210 6.48 -49.44 38.47
C ASN A 210 6.62 -49.29 39.99
N ARG A 211 5.89 -50.16 40.67
CA ARG A 211 5.98 -50.46 42.08
C ARG A 211 7.44 -50.85 42.39
N SER A 212 8.21 -49.91 42.91
CA SER A 212 9.47 -50.20 43.60
C SER A 212 9.44 -49.55 44.97
N ASN A 213 9.67 -50.43 45.94
CA ASN A 213 9.65 -50.21 47.37
C ASN A 213 10.69 -49.17 47.80
N GLY A 214 10.32 -48.38 48.82
CA GLY A 214 11.07 -48.33 50.07
C GLY A 214 12.42 -47.60 50.09
N ALA A 215 12.44 -46.57 50.95
CA ALA A 215 13.60 -46.07 51.70
C ALA A 215 14.68 -45.30 50.93
N ASN A 216 14.68 -43.97 51.05
CA ASN A 216 15.58 -43.29 51.99
C ASN A 216 15.26 -41.79 52.03
N GLN A 217 14.74 -41.33 53.17
CA GLN A 217 14.93 -39.95 53.60
C GLN A 217 16.42 -39.76 53.84
N ASN A 218 17.04 -38.76 53.22
CA ASN A 218 18.18 -38.00 53.77
C ASN A 218 18.44 -36.75 52.93
N ASN A 219 17.70 -35.69 53.26
CA ASN A 219 18.25 -34.44 53.78
C ASN A 219 19.66 -34.03 53.28
N TRP A 220 19.76 -33.29 52.18
CA TRP A 220 20.90 -32.39 51.93
C TRP A 220 20.38 -31.03 51.43
N SER A 221 20.50 -30.08 52.34
CA SER A 221 20.30 -28.65 52.15
C SER A 221 21.51 -28.03 51.43
N ASN A 222 21.23 -26.91 50.76
CA ASN A 222 22.14 -25.82 50.45
C ASN A 222 23.48 -26.15 49.77
N GLN A 223 23.51 -26.00 48.44
CA GLN A 223 24.64 -25.35 47.77
C GLN A 223 24.19 -24.72 46.45
N SER A 224 24.11 -23.39 46.48
CA SER A 224 24.02 -22.53 45.30
C SER A 224 25.35 -22.59 44.54
N ALA A 225 25.36 -23.32 43.41
CA ALA A 225 26.44 -23.24 42.44
C ALA A 225 26.19 -22.06 41.48
N PRO A 226 27.19 -21.20 41.19
CA PRO A 226 27.08 -20.23 40.11
C PRO A 226 27.13 -20.96 38.76
N TYR A 227 26.10 -20.75 37.96
CA TYR A 227 25.98 -21.22 36.58
C TYR A 227 27.04 -20.53 35.71
N ASN A 228 28.14 -21.22 35.47
CA ASN A 228 29.19 -20.82 34.53
C ASN A 228 28.93 -21.53 33.19
N ASN A 229 28.27 -20.85 32.26
CA ASN A 229 27.87 -21.40 30.98
C ASN A 229 29.02 -21.26 29.96
N ASN A 230 30.02 -22.13 30.07
CA ASN A 230 31.06 -22.33 29.07
C ASN A 230 31.07 -23.80 28.66
N ASP A 231 30.09 -24.21 27.85
CA ASP A 231 30.14 -25.50 27.18
C ASP A 231 29.99 -25.33 25.67
N ASN A 232 31.17 -25.30 25.06
CA ASN A 232 31.45 -25.65 23.68
C ASN A 232 30.91 -27.05 23.37
N PHE A 233 29.67 -27.13 22.90
CA PHE A 233 29.12 -28.35 22.31
C PHE A 233 29.54 -28.43 20.83
N TRP A 234 30.83 -28.76 20.63
CA TRP A 234 31.31 -29.22 19.34
C TRP A 234 30.53 -30.46 18.88
N SER A 235 30.51 -30.57 17.56
CA SER A 235 30.59 -31.83 16.83
C SER A 235 29.43 -32.81 17.01
N ASN A 236 28.36 -32.59 16.24
CA ASN A 236 27.74 -33.68 15.50
C ASN A 236 27.43 -33.20 14.09
N ASN A 237 28.39 -33.48 13.21
CA ASN A 237 28.36 -33.23 11.78
C ASN A 237 27.81 -34.50 11.11
N PRO A 238 26.53 -34.58 10.69
CA PRO A 238 26.10 -35.68 9.85
C PRO A 238 26.72 -35.50 8.45
N ARG A 239 27.56 -36.45 8.07
CA ARG A 239 28.16 -36.56 6.73
C ARG A 239 27.08 -36.47 5.64
N PRO A 240 27.39 -35.87 4.48
CA PRO A 240 26.51 -35.93 3.32
C PRO A 240 26.43 -37.38 2.83
N VAL A 241 25.20 -37.88 2.72
CA VAL A 241 24.91 -39.16 2.07
C VAL A 241 25.19 -38.97 0.58
N ALA A 242 26.09 -39.79 0.03
CA ALA A 242 26.37 -39.86 -1.39
C ALA A 242 25.06 -40.17 -2.13
N TYR A 243 24.64 -39.24 -2.98
CA TYR A 243 23.49 -39.45 -3.86
C TYR A 243 23.96 -40.25 -5.08
N ASP A 244 23.39 -41.44 -5.24
CA ASP A 244 23.60 -42.33 -6.37
C ASP A 244 23.33 -41.61 -7.71
N GLY A 245 24.28 -41.76 -8.62
CA GLY A 245 24.23 -41.26 -9.99
C GLY A 245 23.18 -42.00 -10.82
N ARG A 246 21.92 -41.56 -10.73
CA ARG A 246 20.90 -41.84 -11.74
C ARG A 246 20.73 -40.63 -12.65
N SER A 247 21.01 -40.89 -13.93
CA SER A 247 20.94 -40.01 -15.08
C SER A 247 19.64 -39.21 -15.13
N PRO A 248 19.66 -37.91 -15.47
CA PRO A 248 18.45 -37.15 -15.72
C PRO A 248 17.77 -37.65 -17.01
N PRO A 249 16.42 -37.72 -17.06
CA PRO A 249 15.71 -37.95 -18.31
C PRO A 249 15.89 -36.74 -19.24
N THR A 250 16.38 -37.01 -20.45
CA THR A 250 16.39 -36.10 -21.59
C THR A 250 15.00 -35.52 -21.82
N SER A 251 14.86 -34.21 -21.62
CA SER A 251 13.67 -33.47 -22.01
C SER A 251 13.69 -33.19 -23.52
N PRO A 252 12.56 -33.32 -24.23
CA PRO A 252 12.50 -33.03 -25.66
C PRO A 252 12.66 -31.52 -25.93
N MET A 253 13.48 -31.21 -26.95
CA MET A 253 13.63 -29.86 -27.51
C MET A 253 12.28 -29.35 -28.04
N TYR A 254 11.86 -28.19 -27.53
CA TYR A 254 10.70 -27.46 -28.03
C TYR A 254 11.19 -26.48 -29.11
N TYR A 255 10.84 -26.73 -30.37
CA TYR A 255 11.08 -25.79 -31.47
C TYR A 255 10.14 -24.57 -31.33
N PRO A 256 10.64 -23.33 -31.47
CA PRO A 256 9.76 -22.18 -31.58
C PRO A 256 9.07 -22.18 -32.96
N VAL A 257 7.74 -22.21 -32.94
CA VAL A 257 6.88 -21.93 -34.09
C VAL A 257 7.09 -20.47 -34.49
N GLN A 258 7.60 -20.25 -35.72
CA GLN A 258 7.65 -18.91 -36.32
C GLN A 258 6.22 -18.41 -36.55
N GLN A 259 5.83 -17.35 -35.85
CA GLN A 259 4.62 -16.60 -36.15
C GLN A 259 4.86 -15.77 -37.42
N GLN A 260 4.15 -16.13 -38.49
CA GLN A 260 3.96 -15.32 -39.69
C GLN A 260 3.38 -13.95 -39.32
N GLN A 261 4.10 -12.88 -39.67
CA GLN A 261 3.58 -11.51 -39.62
C GLN A 261 2.52 -11.32 -40.73
N PRO A 262 1.32 -10.80 -40.42
CA PRO A 262 0.40 -10.35 -41.45
C PRO A 262 0.87 -9.02 -42.06
N SER A 263 0.96 -9.03 -43.39
CA SER A 263 1.17 -7.87 -44.26
C SER A 263 0.01 -6.88 -44.12
N TYR A 264 0.28 -5.68 -43.64
CA TYR A 264 -0.67 -4.57 -43.71
C TYR A 264 -0.69 -3.99 -45.13
N ALA A 265 -1.86 -4.08 -45.78
CA ALA A 265 -2.18 -3.31 -46.97
C ALA A 265 -2.25 -1.82 -46.61
N ARG A 266 -1.52 -1.00 -47.38
CA ARG A 266 -1.69 0.46 -47.41
C ARG A 266 -2.95 0.79 -48.20
N TYR A 267 -3.79 1.64 -47.63
CA TYR A 267 -4.67 2.55 -48.37
C TYR A 267 -4.24 3.98 -48.03
#